data_AF-A0A5J4U5J5-F1
#
_entry.id   AF-A0A5J4U5J5-F1
#
_cell.length_a   1.000
_cell.length_b   1.000
_cell.length_c   1.000
_cell.angle_alpha   90.00
_cell.angle_beta   90.00
_cell.angle_gamma   90.00
#
_symmetry.space_group_name_H-M   'P 1'
#
loop_
_entity.id
_entity.type
_entity.pdbx_description
1 polymer ?
#
loop_
_entity_poly.entity_id
_entity_poly.type
_entity_poly.pdbx_seq_one_letter_code
_entity_poly.pdbx_strand_id
1 'polypeptide(L)'
;MSVNEFVIRWYTMIDAPSNLKKINSYFSTKINDFKFQTDAFNEYILPDKYCHPYYDFDHIESNEQYVSVITWLDSLTSEFGQYSIGGYSNDSEISSTHNLKHIPDAAKKVSIHVVFYEKRILQQDMMEIIKKVGNQNTKRFYYDINEFVDDSVYKLKPVSSKSRQMFRHVLSNKQYSGQPTVFIAGKLCKEDDKPINQIVQCIQDDSSTDDVITNWMNVIHKVPSIKEKEKQETNAKRLTDVDNGLAEIGADGKILTKTKVKNIKIDDIDYDDNLIVFNKEQMTQLLNKFETTFENLEKTTAPIRYSPHSEEFIKECYTE
;
A
#
# COMPACT_ATOMS: atom_id res chain seq x y z
N MET A 1 -33.65 -13.34 0.98
CA MET A 1 -33.24 -12.60 -0.23
C MET A 1 -33.03 -13.63 -1.34
N SER A 2 -33.51 -13.41 -2.56
CA SER A 2 -33.15 -14.29 -3.68
C SER A 2 -31.67 -14.08 -3.95
N VAL A 3 -30.88 -15.14 -3.87
CA VAL A 3 -29.49 -15.09 -4.32
C VAL A 3 -29.55 -14.91 -5.84
N ASN A 4 -29.25 -13.71 -6.31
CA ASN A 4 -29.15 -13.45 -7.73
C ASN A 4 -28.04 -14.36 -8.29
N GLU A 5 -28.39 -15.20 -9.24
CA GLU A 5 -27.50 -16.24 -9.76
C GLU A 5 -26.44 -15.63 -10.68
N PHE A 6 -25.17 -15.91 -10.38
CA PHE A 6 -24.03 -15.61 -11.25
C PHE A 6 -23.11 -16.83 -11.38
N VAL A 7 -22.24 -16.80 -12.40
CA VAL A 7 -21.28 -17.87 -12.70
C VAL A 7 -19.92 -17.55 -12.10
N ILE A 8 -19.42 -18.44 -11.25
CA ILE A 8 -18.10 -18.38 -10.63
C ILE A 8 -17.10 -19.08 -11.54
N ARG A 9 -16.00 -18.40 -11.88
CA ARG A 9 -14.89 -18.94 -12.63
C ARG A 9 -13.79 -19.42 -11.68
N TRP A 10 -13.30 -20.64 -11.87
CA TRP A 10 -12.36 -21.23 -10.92
C TRP A 10 -11.41 -22.28 -11.54
N TYR A 11 -10.38 -22.64 -10.78
CA TYR A 11 -9.41 -23.70 -11.09
C TYR A 11 -9.23 -24.67 -9.92
N THR A 12 -8.94 -25.92 -10.26
CA THR A 12 -8.58 -26.98 -9.29
C THR A 12 -7.16 -26.85 -8.76
N MET A 13 -6.33 -25.98 -9.34
CA MET A 13 -4.93 -25.80 -8.96
C MET A 13 -4.57 -24.32 -8.92
N ILE A 14 -3.68 -23.95 -7.99
CA ILE A 14 -3.27 -22.56 -7.73
C ILE A 14 -2.37 -22.01 -8.85
N ASP A 15 -1.62 -22.87 -9.50
CA ASP A 15 -0.67 -22.53 -10.58
C ASP A 15 -1.22 -22.87 -11.98
N ALA A 16 -2.53 -23.14 -12.09
CA ALA A 16 -3.19 -23.45 -13.35
C ALA A 16 -2.92 -22.36 -14.41
N PRO A 17 -2.69 -22.71 -15.70
CA PRO A 17 -2.35 -21.75 -16.76
C PRO A 17 -3.50 -20.77 -17.05
N SER A 18 -3.20 -19.54 -17.49
CA SER A 18 -4.17 -18.45 -17.80
C SER A 18 -5.01 -18.73 -19.04
N ASN A 19 -5.09 -19.99 -19.47
CA ASN A 19 -5.87 -20.35 -20.62
C ASN A 19 -7.35 -20.31 -20.23
N LEU A 20 -8.04 -19.24 -20.64
CA LEU A 20 -9.47 -19.05 -20.44
C LEU A 20 -10.30 -20.23 -20.98
N LYS A 21 -9.79 -21.01 -21.96
CA LYS A 21 -10.48 -22.21 -22.46
C LYS A 21 -10.51 -23.37 -21.46
N LYS A 22 -9.68 -23.33 -20.41
CA LYS A 22 -9.54 -24.38 -19.39
C LYS A 22 -10.15 -23.97 -18.05
N ILE A 23 -10.79 -22.81 -17.97
CA ILE A 23 -11.39 -22.32 -16.73
C ILE A 23 -12.67 -23.09 -16.44
N ASN A 24 -12.82 -23.57 -15.21
CA ASN A 24 -14.06 -24.20 -14.79
C ASN A 24 -15.10 -23.12 -14.49
N SER A 25 -16.37 -23.53 -14.54
CA SER A 25 -17.50 -22.66 -14.22
C SER A 25 -18.38 -23.37 -13.19
N TYR A 26 -18.90 -22.61 -12.24
CA TYR A 26 -19.79 -23.12 -11.21
C TYR A 26 -20.90 -22.11 -10.93
N PHE A 27 -22.13 -22.55 -10.74
CA PHE A 27 -23.23 -21.65 -10.40
C PHE A 27 -23.15 -21.29 -8.92
N SER A 28 -23.18 -19.99 -8.62
CA SER A 28 -23.19 -19.47 -7.25
C SER A 28 -24.27 -20.10 -6.37
N THR A 29 -25.47 -20.34 -6.90
CA THR A 29 -26.58 -20.98 -6.19
C THR A 29 -26.29 -22.41 -5.72
N LYS A 30 -25.28 -23.09 -6.28
CA LYS A 30 -24.91 -24.48 -5.94
C LYS A 30 -23.66 -24.58 -5.07
N ILE A 31 -22.96 -23.47 -4.80
CA ILE A 31 -21.64 -23.49 -4.15
C ILE A 31 -21.67 -24.09 -2.75
N ASN A 32 -22.81 -23.99 -2.06
CA ASN A 32 -22.99 -24.58 -0.74
C ASN A 32 -22.92 -26.11 -0.77
N ASP A 33 -23.19 -26.73 -1.92
CA ASP A 33 -23.11 -28.19 -2.12
C ASP A 33 -21.74 -28.64 -2.66
N PHE A 34 -20.81 -27.71 -2.87
CA PHE A 34 -19.47 -28.02 -3.40
C PHE A 34 -18.63 -28.79 -2.38
N LYS A 35 -17.89 -29.80 -2.86
CA LYS A 35 -17.09 -30.70 -2.03
C LYS A 35 -15.68 -30.16 -1.79
N PHE A 36 -15.56 -29.07 -1.03
CA PHE A 36 -14.27 -28.40 -0.77
C PHE A 36 -13.19 -29.29 -0.11
N GLN A 37 -13.59 -30.36 0.57
CA GLN A 37 -12.66 -31.30 1.21
C GLN A 37 -11.92 -32.19 0.20
N THR A 38 -12.56 -32.50 -0.93
CA THR A 38 -11.96 -33.34 -1.99
C THR A 38 -11.38 -32.49 -3.10
N ASP A 39 -12.03 -31.39 -3.44
CA ASP A 39 -11.68 -30.57 -4.58
C ASP A 39 -11.19 -29.19 -4.12
N ALA A 40 -9.98 -28.83 -4.56
CA ALA A 40 -9.47 -27.49 -4.35
C ALA A 40 -10.25 -26.50 -5.22
N PHE A 41 -10.70 -25.40 -4.63
CA PHE A 41 -11.48 -24.35 -5.30
C PHE A 41 -10.72 -23.04 -5.25
N ASN A 42 -10.20 -22.61 -6.39
CA ASN A 42 -9.46 -21.35 -6.52
C ASN A 42 -10.19 -20.48 -7.52
N GLU A 43 -10.86 -19.45 -7.02
CA GLU A 43 -11.52 -18.45 -7.84
C GLU A 43 -10.50 -17.75 -8.73
N TYR A 44 -10.89 -17.55 -9.99
CA TYR A 44 -10.11 -16.79 -10.93
C TYR A 44 -10.80 -15.47 -11.20
N ILE A 45 -10.19 -14.40 -10.72
CA ILE A 45 -10.75 -13.06 -10.84
C ILE A 45 -10.34 -12.49 -12.19
N LEU A 46 -11.34 -12.37 -13.04
CA LEU A 46 -11.24 -11.63 -14.30
C LEU A 46 -11.19 -10.13 -13.98
N PRO A 47 -10.69 -9.29 -14.91
CA PRO A 47 -10.75 -7.82 -14.80
C PRO A 47 -12.21 -7.34 -14.98
N ASP A 48 -13.09 -7.86 -14.14
CA ASP A 48 -14.50 -7.53 -14.08
C ASP A 48 -14.68 -6.19 -13.37
N LYS A 49 -15.88 -5.63 -13.46
CA LYS A 49 -16.15 -4.31 -12.91
C LYS A 49 -16.18 -4.35 -11.38
N TYR A 50 -16.86 -5.34 -10.82
CA TYR A 50 -17.11 -5.45 -9.38
C TYR A 50 -16.58 -6.77 -8.79
N CYS A 51 -16.29 -6.74 -7.50
CA CYS A 51 -16.08 -7.92 -6.67
C CYS A 51 -16.67 -7.69 -5.27
N HIS A 52 -16.81 -8.75 -4.50
CA HIS A 52 -16.96 -8.62 -3.05
C HIS A 52 -15.61 -8.22 -2.43
N PRO A 53 -15.56 -7.31 -1.44
CA PRO A 53 -14.34 -7.00 -0.72
C PRO A 53 -13.75 -8.25 -0.04
N TYR A 54 -12.50 -8.60 -0.38
CA TYR A 54 -11.77 -9.74 0.19
C TYR A 54 -10.51 -9.30 0.92
N TYR A 55 -10.28 -9.84 2.12
CA TYR A 55 -9.07 -9.62 2.90
C TYR A 55 -8.47 -10.96 3.34
N ASP A 56 -7.16 -11.10 3.16
CA ASP A 56 -6.37 -12.27 3.54
C ASP A 56 -5.44 -11.88 4.69
N PHE A 57 -5.30 -12.75 5.68
CA PHE A 57 -4.40 -12.52 6.81
C PHE A 57 -3.65 -13.80 7.14
N ASP A 58 -2.33 -13.78 6.91
CA ASP A 58 -1.45 -14.95 7.03
C ASP A 58 -0.32 -14.75 8.06
N HIS A 59 -0.36 -13.64 8.81
CA HIS A 59 0.72 -13.17 9.70
C HIS A 59 0.22 -12.76 11.09
N ILE A 60 -0.91 -13.31 11.54
CA ILE A 60 -1.43 -13.12 12.89
C ILE A 60 -0.78 -14.17 13.82
N GLU A 61 -0.08 -13.70 14.84
CA GLU A 61 0.75 -14.48 15.76
C GLU A 61 0.25 -14.47 17.22
N SER A 62 -0.76 -13.66 17.54
CA SER A 62 -1.33 -13.61 18.89
C SER A 62 -2.84 -13.36 18.90
N ASN A 63 -3.46 -13.60 20.06
CA ASN A 63 -4.87 -13.32 20.28
C ASN A 63 -5.17 -11.82 20.19
N GLU A 64 -4.28 -10.97 20.71
CA GLU A 64 -4.41 -9.52 20.64
C GLU A 64 -4.40 -9.02 19.19
N GLN A 65 -3.53 -9.58 18.35
CA GLN A 65 -3.49 -9.27 16.92
C GLN A 65 -4.77 -9.72 16.21
N TYR A 66 -5.29 -10.90 16.56
CA TYR A 66 -6.58 -11.37 16.03
C TYR A 66 -7.72 -10.41 16.41
N VAL A 67 -7.82 -10.03 17.68
CA VAL A 67 -8.84 -9.08 18.17
C VAL A 67 -8.71 -7.71 17.48
N SER A 68 -7.48 -7.25 17.22
CA SER A 68 -7.23 -6.02 16.44
C SER A 68 -7.77 -6.13 15.01
N VAL A 69 -7.57 -7.29 14.35
CA VAL A 69 -8.13 -7.56 13.02
C VAL A 69 -9.65 -7.54 13.04
N ILE A 70 -10.29 -8.23 14.00
CA ILE A 70 -11.75 -8.25 14.12
C ILE A 70 -12.31 -6.84 14.38
N THR A 71 -11.70 -6.09 15.30
CA THR A 71 -12.12 -4.70 15.60
C THR A 71 -12.07 -3.82 14.36
N TRP A 72 -11.03 -3.96 13.53
CA TRP A 72 -10.93 -3.23 12.27
C TRP A 72 -12.00 -3.69 11.27
N LEU A 73 -12.22 -5.00 11.09
CA LEU A 73 -13.26 -5.52 10.20
C LEU A 73 -14.66 -5.04 10.59
N ASP A 74 -14.98 -5.05 11.89
CA ASP A 74 -16.25 -4.56 12.43
C ASP A 74 -16.46 -3.08 12.13
N SER A 75 -15.39 -2.27 12.17
CA SER A 75 -15.47 -0.83 11.83
C SER A 75 -15.90 -0.57 10.37
N LEU A 76 -15.63 -1.51 9.46
CA LEU A 76 -16.00 -1.38 8.05
C LEU A 76 -17.48 -1.70 7.77
N THR A 77 -18.15 -2.44 8.67
CA THR A 77 -19.48 -3.02 8.43
C THR A 77 -20.56 -2.00 8.09
N SER A 78 -20.44 -0.76 8.58
CA SER A 78 -21.37 0.33 8.29
C SER A 78 -21.45 0.67 6.80
N GLU A 79 -20.32 0.61 6.10
CA GLU A 79 -20.23 0.90 4.67
C GLU A 79 -20.16 -0.38 3.83
N PHE A 80 -19.48 -1.42 4.31
CA PHE A 80 -19.19 -2.64 3.56
C PHE A 80 -20.25 -3.74 3.75
N GLY A 81 -21.13 -3.63 4.74
CA GLY A 81 -22.10 -4.65 5.10
C GLY A 81 -21.50 -5.77 5.96
N GLN A 82 -22.22 -6.88 6.10
CA GLN A 82 -21.77 -8.05 6.83
C GLN A 82 -20.66 -8.81 6.09
N TYR A 83 -19.78 -9.43 6.87
CA TYR A 83 -18.72 -10.29 6.36
C TYR A 83 -18.80 -11.72 6.90
N SER A 84 -18.31 -12.63 6.06
CA SER A 84 -17.98 -14.00 6.42
C SER A 84 -16.50 -14.09 6.73
N ILE A 85 -16.15 -14.88 7.74
CA ILE A 85 -14.78 -15.15 8.14
C ILE A 85 -14.57 -16.65 8.31
N GLY A 86 -13.48 -17.16 7.76
CA GLY A 86 -13.07 -18.53 7.94
C GLY A 86 -11.57 -18.65 8.05
N GLY A 87 -11.08 -19.79 8.51
CA GLY A 87 -9.66 -20.05 8.53
C GLY A 87 -9.24 -21.24 9.38
N TYR A 88 -7.95 -21.24 9.71
CA TYR A 88 -7.34 -22.21 10.60
C TYR A 88 -6.31 -21.56 11.53
N SER A 89 -5.96 -22.27 12.59
CA SER A 89 -4.83 -21.92 13.46
C SER A 89 -4.07 -23.16 13.89
N ASN A 90 -2.74 -23.06 14.02
CA ASN A 90 -1.94 -24.11 14.65
C ASN A 90 -1.90 -24.00 16.19
N ASP A 91 -2.51 -22.96 16.75
CA ASP A 91 -2.62 -22.72 18.18
C ASP A 91 -4.00 -23.20 18.66
N SER A 92 -4.01 -24.14 19.60
CA SER A 92 -5.26 -24.75 20.08
C SER A 92 -6.16 -23.79 20.86
N GLU A 93 -5.57 -22.83 21.56
CA GLU A 93 -6.30 -21.84 22.36
C GLU A 93 -6.96 -20.81 21.46
N ILE A 94 -6.21 -20.23 20.52
CA ILE A 94 -6.75 -19.31 19.52
C ILE A 94 -7.81 -20.02 18.68
N SER A 95 -7.56 -21.26 18.27
CA SER A 95 -8.50 -22.03 17.46
C SER A 95 -9.84 -22.26 18.17
N SER A 96 -9.80 -22.57 19.47
CA SER A 96 -11.01 -22.82 20.25
C SER A 96 -11.77 -21.53 20.54
N THR A 97 -11.04 -20.46 20.88
CA THR A 97 -11.60 -19.15 21.23
C THR A 97 -12.35 -18.52 20.05
N HIS A 98 -11.79 -18.60 18.84
CA HIS A 98 -12.34 -17.93 17.65
C HIS A 98 -13.03 -18.88 16.67
N ASN A 99 -13.27 -20.12 17.09
CA ASN A 99 -13.88 -21.16 16.25
C ASN A 99 -13.18 -21.34 14.89
N LEU A 100 -11.84 -21.34 14.88
CA LEU A 100 -11.04 -21.72 13.72
C LEU A 100 -10.86 -23.24 13.67
N LYS A 101 -10.41 -23.76 12.53
CA LYS A 101 -9.98 -25.17 12.47
C LYS A 101 -8.58 -25.28 13.06
N HIS A 102 -8.39 -26.21 13.99
CA HIS A 102 -7.06 -26.48 14.55
C HIS A 102 -6.26 -27.36 13.59
N ILE A 103 -5.06 -26.90 13.19
CA ILE A 103 -4.13 -27.64 12.32
C ILE A 103 -2.72 -27.52 12.94
N PRO A 104 -2.30 -28.46 13.81
CA PRO A 104 -1.06 -28.34 14.60
C PRO A 104 0.21 -28.10 13.79
N ASP A 105 0.33 -28.76 12.64
CA ASP A 105 1.53 -28.71 11.80
C ASP A 105 1.47 -27.61 10.73
N ALA A 106 0.51 -26.69 10.80
CA ALA A 106 0.42 -25.62 9.82
C ALA A 106 1.57 -24.60 10.02
N ALA A 107 2.15 -24.16 8.90
CA ALA A 107 3.27 -23.22 8.90
C ALA A 107 2.93 -21.82 9.42
N LYS A 108 1.65 -21.43 9.35
CA LYS A 108 1.15 -20.13 9.84
C LYS A 108 0.43 -20.33 11.16
N LYS A 109 0.65 -19.43 12.11
CA LYS A 109 -0.03 -19.50 13.41
C LYS A 109 -1.53 -19.28 13.29
N VAL A 110 -1.94 -18.26 12.55
CA VAL A 110 -3.33 -18.04 12.15
C VAL A 110 -3.35 -17.63 10.68
N SER A 111 -4.26 -18.25 9.92
CA SER A 111 -4.57 -17.90 8.54
C SER A 111 -6.07 -17.74 8.40
N ILE A 112 -6.54 -16.54 8.08
CA ILE A 112 -7.96 -16.24 7.89
C ILE A 112 -8.23 -15.54 6.57
N HIS A 113 -9.38 -15.87 6.00
CA HIS A 113 -9.93 -15.28 4.81
C HIS A 113 -11.24 -14.59 5.20
N VAL A 114 -11.45 -13.37 4.70
CA VAL A 114 -12.61 -12.55 5.00
C VAL A 114 -13.23 -12.03 3.72
N VAL A 115 -14.55 -12.16 3.59
CA VAL A 115 -15.33 -11.65 2.45
C VAL A 115 -16.53 -10.86 2.96
N PHE A 116 -16.64 -9.60 2.55
CA PHE A 116 -17.86 -8.79 2.73
C PHE A 116 -18.83 -9.13 1.61
N TYR A 117 -19.85 -9.95 1.89
CA TYR A 117 -20.65 -10.62 0.86
C TYR A 117 -21.98 -9.93 0.52
N GLU A 118 -22.36 -8.91 1.28
CA GLU A 118 -23.64 -8.20 1.07
C GLU A 118 -23.55 -7.08 0.04
N LYS A 119 -22.36 -6.52 -0.15
CA LYS A 119 -22.12 -5.39 -1.02
C LYS A 119 -20.93 -5.65 -1.94
N ARG A 120 -20.98 -5.06 -3.11
CA ARG A 120 -19.94 -5.14 -4.13
C ARG A 120 -19.19 -3.83 -4.24
N ILE A 121 -17.94 -3.87 -4.66
CA ILE A 121 -17.07 -2.70 -4.80
C ILE A 121 -16.36 -2.77 -6.14
N LEU A 122 -16.01 -1.61 -6.70
CA LEU A 122 -15.18 -1.57 -7.90
C LEU A 122 -13.86 -2.30 -7.61
N GLN A 123 -13.46 -3.22 -8.51
CA GLN A 123 -12.18 -3.92 -8.33
C GLN A 123 -11.01 -2.92 -8.25
N GLN A 124 -11.11 -1.81 -8.98
CA GLN A 124 -10.14 -0.72 -8.93
C GLN A 124 -10.01 -0.10 -7.54
N ASP A 125 -11.13 0.11 -6.84
CA ASP A 125 -11.13 0.68 -5.50
C ASP A 125 -10.52 -0.30 -4.49
N MET A 126 -10.83 -1.60 -4.59
CA MET A 126 -10.18 -2.60 -3.73
C MET A 126 -8.67 -2.64 -3.92
N MET A 127 -8.20 -2.57 -5.17
CA MET A 127 -6.77 -2.47 -5.44
C MET A 127 -6.14 -1.20 -4.89
N GLU A 128 -6.87 -0.08 -4.89
CA GLU A 128 -6.42 1.18 -4.32
C GLU A 128 -6.31 1.10 -2.79
N ILE A 129 -7.34 0.56 -2.13
CA ILE A 129 -7.44 0.38 -0.68
C ILE A 129 -6.29 -0.50 -0.15
N ILE A 130 -6.08 -1.66 -0.77
CA ILE A 130 -5.18 -2.70 -0.24
C ILE A 130 -3.70 -2.40 -0.47
N LYS A 131 -3.39 -1.42 -1.33
CA LYS A 131 -2.00 -1.10 -1.70
C LYS A 131 -1.20 -0.59 -0.50
N LYS A 132 -0.51 -1.50 0.20
CA LYS A 132 0.44 -1.12 1.25
C LYS A 132 1.58 -0.34 0.64
N VAL A 133 2.03 0.65 1.40
CA VAL A 133 3.16 1.48 0.99
C VAL A 133 4.43 0.75 1.38
N GLY A 134 4.88 -0.18 0.52
CA GLY A 134 6.18 -0.84 0.66
C GLY A 134 7.39 0.11 0.64
N ASN A 135 7.17 1.42 0.43
CA ASN A 135 8.20 2.44 0.52
C ASN A 135 7.59 3.79 0.94
N GLN A 136 7.35 3.98 2.24
CA GLN A 136 6.71 5.18 2.83
C GLN A 136 7.45 6.49 2.49
N ASN A 137 8.67 6.38 1.96
CA ASN A 137 9.51 7.48 1.51
C ASN A 137 9.11 8.10 0.15
N THR A 138 8.26 7.41 -0.63
CA THR A 138 7.98 7.78 -2.04
C THR A 138 6.55 8.27 -2.32
N LYS A 139 5.56 7.89 -1.49
CA LYS A 139 4.16 8.32 -1.64
C LYS A 139 3.76 9.34 -0.58
N ARG A 140 2.78 10.21 -0.92
CA ARG A 140 2.25 11.26 -0.03
C ARG A 140 1.31 10.73 1.07
N PHE A 141 0.56 9.65 0.81
CA PHE A 141 -0.45 9.09 1.72
C PHE A 141 -0.55 7.57 1.59
N TYR A 142 -1.10 6.92 2.61
CA TYR A 142 -1.58 5.53 2.62
C TYR A 142 -3.01 5.47 3.19
N TYR A 143 -3.68 4.34 3.03
CA TYR A 143 -4.99 4.10 3.63
C TYR A 143 -4.84 3.35 4.96
N ASP A 144 -5.64 3.73 5.96
CA ASP A 144 -5.63 3.11 7.29
C ASP A 144 -6.29 1.72 7.27
N ILE A 145 -5.60 0.78 6.64
CA ILE A 145 -5.97 -0.63 6.63
C ILE A 145 -5.20 -1.36 7.74
N ASN A 146 -5.79 -2.42 8.28
CA ASN A 146 -5.13 -3.22 9.31
C ASN A 146 -3.75 -3.73 8.83
N GLU A 147 -2.75 -3.63 9.70
CA GLU A 147 -1.36 -3.94 9.37
C GLU A 147 -1.13 -5.40 8.94
N PHE A 148 -2.03 -6.32 9.28
CA PHE A 148 -1.93 -7.74 8.96
C PHE A 148 -2.56 -8.15 7.62
N VAL A 149 -3.25 -7.23 6.91
CA VAL A 149 -3.82 -7.51 5.57
C VAL A 149 -2.71 -7.90 4.60
N ASP A 150 -2.77 -9.04 3.92
CA ASP A 150 -1.79 -9.39 2.88
C ASP A 150 -2.10 -8.64 1.57
N ASP A 151 -1.30 -7.62 1.28
CA ASP A 151 -1.43 -6.81 0.06
C ASP A 151 -0.94 -7.54 -1.19
N SER A 152 -0.16 -8.61 -1.01
CA SER A 152 0.37 -9.40 -2.10
C SER A 152 -0.72 -10.17 -2.83
N VAL A 153 -1.91 -10.39 -2.24
CA VAL A 153 -2.98 -11.14 -2.93
C VAL A 153 -3.61 -10.34 -4.07
N TYR A 154 -3.45 -9.01 -4.08
CA TYR A 154 -3.94 -8.11 -5.13
C TYR A 154 -2.82 -7.70 -6.10
N LYS A 155 -2.53 -8.56 -7.09
CA LYS A 155 -1.38 -8.42 -8.03
C LYS A 155 -1.68 -7.82 -9.40
N LEU A 156 -2.77 -7.07 -9.58
CA LEU A 156 -3.18 -6.55 -10.89
C LEU A 156 -2.43 -5.25 -11.26
N LYS A 157 -1.10 -5.32 -11.36
CA LYS A 157 -0.46 -4.46 -12.35
C LYS A 157 -0.77 -5.07 -13.73
N PRO A 158 -1.22 -4.30 -14.73
CA PRO A 158 -1.23 -4.74 -16.11
C PRO A 158 0.22 -4.78 -16.60
N VAL A 159 1.03 -5.69 -16.08
CA VAL A 159 2.41 -5.89 -16.54
C VAL A 159 2.41 -6.70 -17.84
N SER A 160 1.34 -7.48 -18.07
CA SER A 160 1.07 -8.22 -19.32
C SER A 160 -0.33 -8.84 -19.28
N SER A 161 -0.79 -9.38 -20.40
CA SER A 161 -1.96 -10.27 -20.53
C SER A 161 -1.91 -11.57 -19.70
N LYS A 162 -0.93 -11.70 -18.78
CA LYS A 162 -0.69 -12.85 -17.89
C LYS A 162 -0.84 -12.53 -16.40
N SER A 163 -1.11 -11.29 -15.99
CA SER A 163 -1.40 -10.97 -14.58
C SER A 163 -2.72 -11.61 -14.17
N ARG A 164 -2.69 -12.47 -13.17
CA ARG A 164 -3.84 -13.24 -12.69
C ARG A 164 -4.05 -12.95 -11.22
N GLN A 165 -5.29 -12.79 -10.82
CA GLN A 165 -5.67 -12.75 -9.43
C GLN A 165 -6.48 -14.01 -9.14
N MET A 166 -5.99 -14.77 -8.17
CA MET A 166 -6.61 -16.02 -7.75
C MET A 166 -6.81 -16.03 -6.25
N PHE A 167 -8.03 -16.33 -5.83
CA PHE A 167 -8.38 -16.43 -4.42
C PHE A 167 -8.76 -17.87 -4.12
N ARG A 168 -8.04 -18.49 -3.17
CA ARG A 168 -8.39 -19.82 -2.70
C ARG A 168 -9.58 -19.71 -1.76
N HIS A 169 -10.59 -20.54 -1.96
CA HIS A 169 -11.70 -20.62 -1.02
C HIS A 169 -11.21 -21.20 0.32
N VAL A 170 -11.64 -20.60 1.43
CA VAL A 170 -11.11 -20.93 2.76
C VAL A 170 -11.29 -22.39 3.17
N LEU A 171 -12.36 -23.03 2.68
CA LEU A 171 -12.67 -24.44 2.94
C LEU A 171 -11.86 -25.43 2.08
N SER A 172 -11.02 -24.95 1.16
CA SER A 172 -10.25 -25.81 0.25
C SER A 172 -8.81 -26.01 0.70
N ASN A 173 -8.28 -27.21 0.44
CA ASN A 173 -6.85 -27.48 0.54
C ASN A 173 -6.06 -26.76 -0.58
N LYS A 174 -4.75 -26.57 -0.38
CA LYS A 174 -3.87 -26.00 -1.42
C LYS A 174 -3.41 -27.14 -2.34
N GLN A 175 -3.58 -26.95 -3.65
CA GLN A 175 -3.14 -27.89 -4.69
C GLN A 175 -2.33 -27.16 -5.75
N TYR A 176 -1.15 -27.69 -6.05
CA TYR A 176 -0.28 -27.22 -7.15
C TYR A 176 -0.07 -28.36 -8.16
N SER A 177 0.28 -28.01 -9.40
CA SER A 177 0.55 -28.98 -10.45
C SER A 177 1.77 -29.85 -10.08
N GLY A 178 1.57 -31.17 -10.05
CA GLY A 178 2.65 -32.14 -9.80
C GLY A 178 3.18 -32.17 -8.37
N GLN A 179 2.52 -31.50 -7.41
CA GLN A 179 2.89 -31.49 -6.00
C GLN A 179 1.83 -32.18 -5.14
N PRO A 180 2.21 -32.72 -3.96
CA PRO A 180 1.26 -33.22 -2.99
C PRO A 180 0.28 -32.14 -2.52
N THR A 181 -0.95 -32.54 -2.20
CA THR A 181 -1.95 -31.66 -1.59
C THR A 181 -1.47 -31.18 -0.22
N VAL A 182 -1.59 -29.89 0.04
CA VAL A 182 -1.30 -29.30 1.36
C VAL A 182 -2.62 -29.14 2.11
N PHE A 183 -2.79 -29.94 3.16
CA PHE A 183 -4.03 -30.06 3.93
C PHE A 183 -4.25 -28.90 4.92
N ILE A 184 -4.64 -27.75 4.39
CA ILE A 184 -4.89 -26.52 5.15
C ILE A 184 -6.27 -25.90 4.87
N ALA A 185 -7.24 -26.73 4.44
CA ALA A 185 -8.64 -26.34 4.40
C ALA A 185 -9.08 -25.92 5.81
N GLY A 186 -9.51 -24.66 5.96
CA GLY A 186 -10.05 -24.14 7.21
C GLY A 186 -11.51 -24.53 7.44
N LYS A 187 -12.18 -23.79 8.31
CA LYS A 187 -13.64 -23.82 8.48
C LYS A 187 -14.18 -22.39 8.59
N LEU A 188 -15.49 -22.21 8.39
CA LEU A 188 -16.16 -20.95 8.68
C LEU A 188 -16.27 -20.77 10.20
N CYS A 189 -16.08 -19.55 10.70
CA CYS A 189 -16.06 -19.30 12.14
C CYS A 189 -17.46 -19.11 12.73
N LYS A 190 -18.44 -18.71 11.90
CA LYS A 190 -19.85 -18.51 12.29
C LYS A 190 -20.66 -19.77 11.91
N GLU A 191 -21.53 -20.25 12.80
CA GLU A 191 -22.27 -21.52 12.62
C GLU A 191 -23.24 -21.50 11.44
N ASP A 192 -23.98 -20.39 11.26
CA ASP A 192 -24.98 -20.23 10.20
C ASP A 192 -24.41 -19.76 8.86
N ASP A 193 -23.07 -19.61 8.80
CA ASP A 193 -22.40 -19.09 7.62
C ASP A 193 -22.30 -20.15 6.53
N LYS A 194 -22.34 -19.70 5.27
CA LYS A 194 -22.43 -20.59 4.12
C LYS A 194 -21.26 -20.38 3.18
N PRO A 195 -20.80 -21.43 2.46
CA PRO A 195 -19.71 -21.28 1.49
C PRO A 195 -19.92 -20.15 0.48
N ILE A 196 -21.15 -19.86 0.05
CA ILE A 196 -21.44 -18.74 -0.85
C ILE A 196 -20.98 -17.38 -0.30
N ASN A 197 -20.98 -17.19 1.01
CA ASN A 197 -20.58 -15.94 1.64
C ASN A 197 -19.06 -15.72 1.62
N GLN A 198 -18.29 -16.71 1.17
CA GLN A 198 -16.83 -16.65 0.98
C GLN A 198 -16.43 -16.55 -0.50
N ILE A 199 -17.38 -16.23 -1.40
CA ILE A 199 -17.11 -16.06 -2.82
C ILE A 199 -16.82 -14.59 -3.14
N VAL A 200 -15.67 -14.35 -3.78
CA VAL A 200 -15.18 -13.02 -4.13
C VAL A 200 -15.80 -12.50 -5.42
N GLN A 201 -16.01 -13.39 -6.40
CA GLN A 201 -16.78 -13.04 -7.59
C GLN A 201 -18.22 -12.70 -7.21
N CYS A 202 -18.79 -11.72 -7.92
CA CYS A 202 -20.15 -11.27 -7.68
C CYS A 202 -20.87 -11.00 -9.01
N ILE A 203 -22.13 -10.58 -8.91
CA ILE A 203 -22.93 -10.16 -10.06
C ILE A 203 -22.31 -8.92 -10.69
N GLN A 204 -22.19 -8.96 -12.02
CA GLN A 204 -21.64 -7.88 -12.84
C GLN A 204 -22.73 -7.02 -13.50
N ASP A 205 -24.00 -7.24 -13.14
CA ASP A 205 -25.11 -6.42 -13.62
C ASP A 205 -25.04 -5.01 -13.03
N ASP A 206 -25.11 -4.00 -13.89
CA ASP A 206 -25.04 -2.59 -13.52
C ASP A 206 -26.42 -1.94 -13.36
N SER A 207 -27.50 -2.71 -13.51
CA SER A 207 -28.88 -2.20 -13.50
C SER A 207 -29.29 -1.53 -12.18
N SER A 208 -28.74 -1.99 -11.05
CA SER A 208 -28.85 -1.35 -9.73
C SER A 208 -27.46 -1.14 -9.15
N THR A 209 -27.24 0.01 -8.52
CA THR A 209 -25.99 0.34 -7.82
C THR A 209 -26.21 0.46 -6.31
N ASP A 210 -27.35 0.03 -5.79
CA ASP A 210 -27.72 0.22 -4.38
C ASP A 210 -26.84 -0.60 -3.43
N ASP A 211 -26.30 -1.72 -3.94
CA ASP A 211 -25.36 -2.60 -3.25
C ASP A 211 -23.89 -2.27 -3.53
N VAL A 212 -23.62 -1.22 -4.30
CA VAL A 212 -22.25 -0.81 -4.68
C VAL A 212 -21.67 0.12 -3.62
N ILE A 213 -20.51 -0.25 -3.08
CA ILE A 213 -19.76 0.59 -2.15
C ILE A 213 -19.09 1.72 -2.93
N THR A 214 -19.57 2.95 -2.73
CA THR A 214 -18.96 4.18 -3.27
C THR A 214 -18.31 5.06 -2.21
N ASN A 215 -18.67 4.84 -0.94
CA ASN A 215 -18.31 5.71 0.19
C ASN A 215 -17.31 5.05 1.15
N TRP A 216 -16.49 4.12 0.67
CA TRP A 216 -15.53 3.40 1.51
C TRP A 216 -14.53 4.33 2.24
N MET A 217 -14.30 5.55 1.73
CA MET A 217 -13.46 6.57 2.40
C MET A 217 -14.02 7.05 3.75
N ASN A 218 -15.32 6.80 4.03
CA ASN A 218 -15.94 7.11 5.32
C ASN A 218 -15.41 6.21 6.45
N VAL A 219 -14.94 5.01 6.12
CA VAL A 219 -14.43 4.01 7.09
C VAL A 219 -12.96 3.67 6.89
N ILE A 220 -12.39 3.97 5.72
CA ILE A 220 -10.98 3.79 5.42
C ILE A 220 -10.36 5.14 5.09
N HIS A 221 -9.66 5.72 6.05
CA HIS A 221 -9.15 7.07 5.95
C HIS A 221 -7.78 7.15 5.30
N LYS A 222 -7.50 8.29 4.65
CA LYS A 222 -6.16 8.61 4.15
C LYS A 222 -5.29 9.10 5.30
N VAL A 223 -4.17 8.42 5.52
CA VAL A 223 -3.16 8.79 6.49
C VAL A 223 -1.94 9.38 5.75
N PRO A 224 -1.43 10.55 6.17
CA PRO A 224 -0.19 11.09 5.64
C PRO A 224 0.99 10.11 5.84
N SER A 225 1.84 9.98 4.83
CA SER A 225 3.08 9.22 4.98
C SER A 225 4.04 9.89 5.97
N ILE A 226 5.03 9.15 6.48
CA ILE A 226 6.04 9.69 7.40
C ILE A 226 6.66 10.98 6.84
N LYS A 227 7.06 10.97 5.56
CA LYS A 227 7.66 12.12 4.90
C LYS A 227 6.71 13.34 4.80
N GLU A 228 5.41 13.09 4.60
CA GLU A 228 4.44 14.19 4.56
C GLU A 228 4.17 14.72 5.98
N LYS A 229 4.17 13.86 7.01
CA LYS A 229 4.10 14.28 8.42
C LYS A 229 5.31 15.13 8.80
N GLU A 230 6.54 14.69 8.48
CA GLU A 230 7.77 15.45 8.73
C GLU A 230 7.76 16.82 8.03
N LYS A 231 7.25 16.86 6.79
CA LYS A 231 7.07 18.12 6.04
C LYS A 231 6.04 19.03 6.70
N GLN A 232 4.91 18.49 7.15
CA GLN A 232 3.88 19.25 7.88
C GLN A 232 4.43 19.81 9.19
N GLU A 233 5.17 19.00 9.96
CA GLU A 233 5.83 19.44 11.19
C GLU A 233 6.88 20.52 10.93
N THR A 234 7.68 20.38 9.86
CA THR A 234 8.66 21.40 9.46
C THR A 234 7.98 22.71 9.08
N ASN A 235 6.89 22.64 8.32
CA ASN A 235 6.12 23.83 7.93
C ASN A 235 5.43 24.48 9.14
N ALA A 236 4.89 23.69 10.06
CA ALA A 236 4.30 24.19 11.30
C ALA A 236 5.34 24.89 12.18
N LYS A 237 6.53 24.30 12.35
CA LYS A 237 7.65 24.95 13.07
C LYS A 237 8.05 26.27 12.42
N ARG A 238 8.17 26.30 11.09
CA ARG A 238 8.47 27.53 10.35
C ARG A 238 7.39 28.60 10.52
N LEU A 239 6.12 28.23 10.58
CA LEU A 239 5.03 29.17 10.88
C LEU A 239 5.14 29.71 12.31
N THR A 240 5.38 28.85 13.30
CA THR A 240 5.58 29.31 14.69
C THR A 240 6.81 30.20 14.84
N ASP A 241 7.86 29.97 14.05
CA ASP A 241 9.03 30.85 14.01
C ASP A 241 8.69 32.23 13.41
N VAL A 242 7.77 32.30 12.44
CA VAL A 242 7.24 33.58 11.94
C VAL A 242 6.44 34.31 13.02
N ASP A 243 5.51 33.62 13.68
CA ASP A 243 4.68 34.21 14.73
C ASP A 243 5.51 34.70 15.93
N ASN A 244 6.60 33.99 16.24
CA ASN A 244 7.56 34.36 17.29
C ASN A 244 8.63 35.37 16.81
N GLY A 245 8.58 35.85 15.56
CA GLY A 245 9.51 36.83 14.99
C GLY A 245 10.93 36.32 14.69
N LEU A 246 11.14 35.01 14.77
CA LEU A 246 12.38 34.29 14.46
C LEU A 246 12.53 34.00 12.95
N ALA A 247 11.46 34.14 12.18
CA ALA A 247 11.44 34.04 10.72
C ALA A 247 10.51 35.11 10.11
N GLU A 248 10.64 35.38 8.81
CA GLU A 248 9.82 36.36 8.07
C GLU A 248 9.29 35.75 6.78
N ILE A 249 8.15 36.24 6.27
CA ILE A 249 7.58 35.80 5.00
C ILE A 249 8.08 36.75 3.91
N GLY A 250 8.87 36.23 2.96
CA GLY A 250 9.34 36.98 1.80
C GLY A 250 8.20 37.38 0.86
N ALA A 251 8.45 38.34 -0.03
CA ALA A 251 7.47 38.86 -0.99
C ALA A 251 6.91 37.79 -1.96
N ASP A 252 7.59 36.64 -2.10
CA ASP A 252 7.15 35.48 -2.89
C ASP A 252 6.38 34.43 -2.06
N GLY A 253 6.11 34.72 -0.79
CA GLY A 253 5.39 33.83 0.13
C GLY A 253 6.26 32.75 0.81
N LYS A 254 7.58 32.77 0.64
CA LYS A 254 8.49 31.80 1.30
C LYS A 254 8.91 32.25 2.70
N ILE A 255 9.08 31.29 3.61
CA ILE A 255 9.54 31.56 4.99
C ILE A 255 11.07 31.65 5.03
N LEU A 256 11.59 32.81 5.40
CA LEU A 256 12.99 33.14 5.58
C LEU A 256 13.36 32.99 7.08
N THR A 257 14.12 31.96 7.42
CA THR A 257 14.66 31.81 8.79
C THR A 257 15.74 32.86 9.03
N LYS A 258 15.70 33.58 10.16
CA LYS A 258 16.76 34.52 10.54
C LYS A 258 18.05 33.76 10.88
N THR A 259 18.79 33.33 9.86
CA THR A 259 20.20 33.04 10.02
C THR A 259 20.83 34.30 10.60
N LYS A 260 21.60 34.18 11.69
CA LYS A 260 22.30 35.29 12.37
C LYS A 260 23.22 36.05 11.40
N VAL A 261 22.66 36.92 10.58
CA VAL A 261 23.34 38.01 9.89
C VAL A 261 22.45 39.21 10.16
N LYS A 262 22.83 39.99 11.17
CA LYS A 262 22.09 41.19 11.57
C LYS A 262 22.00 42.13 10.37
N ASN A 263 20.78 42.53 10.03
CA ASN A 263 20.43 43.80 9.37
C ASN A 263 21.42 44.28 8.30
N ILE A 264 21.50 43.60 7.17
CA ILE A 264 21.99 44.25 5.96
C ILE A 264 20.75 44.65 5.17
N LYS A 265 20.39 45.94 5.16
CA LYS A 265 19.42 46.44 4.17
C LYS A 265 20.15 46.50 2.84
N ILE A 266 19.47 46.16 1.75
CA ILE A 266 20.05 46.31 0.40
C ILE A 266 20.51 47.76 0.17
N ASP A 267 19.79 48.73 0.74
CA ASP A 267 20.14 50.16 0.70
C ASP A 267 21.44 50.51 1.46
N ASP A 268 21.93 49.61 2.32
CA ASP A 268 23.20 49.75 3.06
C ASP A 268 24.37 49.02 2.34
N ILE A 269 24.11 48.42 1.17
CA ILE A 269 25.11 47.74 0.34
C ILE A 269 25.47 48.64 -0.84
N ASP A 270 26.66 49.23 -0.82
CA ASP A 270 27.28 49.70 -2.06
C ASP A 270 27.59 48.48 -2.93
N TYR A 271 26.91 48.36 -4.06
CA TYR A 271 27.17 47.31 -5.04
C TYR A 271 27.89 47.89 -6.25
N ASP A 272 28.89 47.15 -6.72
CA ASP A 272 29.56 47.41 -7.98
C ASP A 272 28.99 46.45 -9.02
N ASP A 273 28.47 46.99 -10.14
CA ASP A 273 27.95 46.20 -11.26
C ASP A 273 29.07 45.53 -12.08
N ASN A 274 30.35 45.83 -11.79
CA ASN A 274 31.47 45.15 -12.40
C ASN A 274 31.51 43.68 -11.97
N LEU A 275 31.73 42.80 -12.95
CA LEU A 275 31.97 41.39 -12.68
C LEU A 275 33.22 41.25 -11.80
N ILE A 276 33.10 40.47 -10.71
CA ILE A 276 34.27 40.03 -9.95
C ILE A 276 35.03 39.02 -10.82
N VAL A 277 36.07 39.49 -11.49
CA VAL A 277 36.96 38.66 -12.30
C VAL A 277 38.23 38.41 -11.51
N PHE A 278 38.42 37.18 -11.06
CA PHE A 278 39.65 36.78 -10.37
C PHE A 278 40.76 36.49 -11.38
N ASN A 279 41.97 36.95 -11.10
CA ASN A 279 43.14 36.35 -11.74
C ASN A 279 43.44 34.98 -11.12
N LYS A 280 44.37 34.23 -11.73
CA LYS A 280 44.70 32.86 -11.31
C LYS A 280 45.12 32.82 -9.83
N GLU A 281 46.01 33.72 -9.41
CA GLU A 281 46.50 33.77 -8.04
C GLU A 281 45.39 34.02 -7.03
N GLN A 282 44.46 34.94 -7.32
CA GLN A 282 43.32 35.24 -6.46
C GLN A 282 42.34 34.06 -6.37
N MET A 283 42.09 33.38 -7.49
CA MET A 283 41.24 32.19 -7.52
C MET A 283 41.85 31.06 -6.68
N THR A 284 43.15 30.80 -6.84
CA THR A 284 43.87 29.80 -6.03
C THR A 284 43.85 30.16 -4.55
N GLN A 285 44.07 31.44 -4.19
CA GLN A 285 43.96 31.90 -2.79
C GLN A 285 42.56 31.72 -2.21
N LEU A 286 41.51 31.92 -3.01
CA LEU A 286 40.13 31.68 -2.58
C LEU A 286 39.87 30.19 -2.35
N LEU A 287 40.29 29.34 -3.28
CA LEU A 287 40.13 27.89 -3.18
C LEU A 287 40.88 27.32 -1.97
N ASN A 288 42.07 27.84 -1.66
CA ASN A 288 42.86 27.46 -0.49
C ASN A 288 42.21 27.79 0.87
N LYS A 289 41.14 28.60 0.91
CA LYS A 289 40.36 28.83 2.14
C LYS A 289 39.42 27.68 2.47
N PHE A 290 39.22 26.74 1.54
CA PHE A 290 38.35 25.59 1.72
C PHE A 290 39.19 24.32 1.74
N GLU A 291 38.87 23.40 2.65
CA GLU A 291 39.52 22.09 2.65
C GLU A 291 39.19 21.32 1.37
N THR A 292 40.19 20.66 0.77
CA THR A 292 40.06 19.87 -0.46
C THR A 292 39.36 18.53 -0.21
N THR A 293 38.11 18.57 0.26
CA THR A 293 37.25 17.40 0.46
C THR A 293 36.24 17.30 -0.69
N PHE A 294 35.77 16.08 -0.96
CA PHE A 294 34.73 15.85 -1.97
C PHE A 294 33.47 16.70 -1.70
N GLU A 295 33.08 16.83 -0.43
CA GLU A 295 31.89 17.60 -0.05
C GLU A 295 32.06 19.11 -0.31
N ASN A 296 33.24 19.68 -0.04
CA ASN A 296 33.51 21.09 -0.35
C ASN A 296 33.57 21.35 -1.86
N LEU A 297 34.15 20.42 -2.63
CA LEU A 297 34.21 20.53 -4.10
C LEU A 297 32.82 20.43 -4.75
N GLU A 298 31.92 19.62 -4.19
CA GLU A 298 30.58 19.42 -4.71
C GLU A 298 29.59 20.50 -4.28
N LYS A 299 29.72 21.04 -3.06
CA LYS A 299 28.72 21.96 -2.49
C LYS A 299 29.21 23.39 -2.36
N THR A 300 30.43 23.57 -1.83
CA THR A 300 30.92 24.89 -1.40
C THR A 300 31.57 25.65 -2.55
N THR A 301 32.43 24.99 -3.34
CA THR A 301 33.17 25.64 -4.43
C THR A 301 32.58 25.33 -5.82
N ALA A 302 31.57 24.46 -5.90
CA ALA A 302 30.87 24.14 -7.15
C ALA A 302 30.30 25.35 -7.90
N PRO A 303 29.78 26.41 -7.25
CA PRO A 303 29.33 27.62 -7.93
C PRO A 303 30.39 28.29 -8.80
N ILE A 304 31.69 28.10 -8.50
CA ILE A 304 32.80 28.65 -9.29
C ILE A 304 32.81 28.10 -10.73
N ARG A 305 32.28 26.89 -10.96
CA ARG A 305 32.12 26.32 -12.30
C ARG A 305 31.13 27.08 -13.19
N TYR A 306 30.26 27.88 -12.57
CA TYR A 306 29.28 28.72 -13.25
C TYR A 306 29.72 30.20 -13.26
N SER A 307 30.96 30.49 -12.85
CA SER A 307 31.56 31.82 -12.93
C SER A 307 31.82 32.21 -14.40
N PRO A 308 32.06 33.50 -14.69
CA PRO A 308 32.35 33.95 -16.06
C PRO A 308 33.73 33.50 -16.61
N HIS A 309 34.49 32.72 -15.85
CA HIS A 309 35.78 32.18 -16.28
C HIS A 309 35.62 30.98 -17.22
N SER A 310 36.61 30.75 -18.10
CA SER A 310 36.58 29.58 -18.99
C SER A 310 36.77 28.28 -18.21
N GLU A 311 36.29 27.18 -18.78
CA GLU A 311 36.41 25.86 -18.17
C GLU A 311 37.89 25.46 -17.98
N GLU A 312 38.76 25.84 -18.92
CA GLU A 312 40.20 25.62 -18.85
C GLU A 312 40.83 26.38 -17.67
N PHE A 313 40.48 27.66 -17.49
CA PHE A 313 40.98 28.47 -16.39
C PHE A 313 40.58 27.89 -15.04
N ILE A 314 39.31 27.46 -14.90
CA ILE A 314 38.83 26.83 -13.67
C ILE A 314 39.56 25.51 -13.39
N LYS A 315 39.76 24.67 -14.41
CA LYS A 315 40.49 23.40 -14.27
C LYS A 315 41.92 23.62 -13.79
N GLU A 316 42.65 24.58 -14.38
CA GLU A 316 44.01 24.90 -13.96
C GLU A 316 44.10 25.30 -12.48
N CYS A 317 43.12 26.05 -11.97
CA CYS A 317 43.09 26.50 -10.57
C CYS A 317 42.81 25.35 -9.57
N TYR A 318 42.26 24.22 -10.01
CA TYR A 318 41.99 23.05 -9.16
C TYR A 318 43.10 21.98 -9.21
N THR A 319 44.07 22.11 -10.11
CA THR A 319 45.12 21.10 -10.36
C THR A 319 46.49 21.45 -9.79
N GLU A 320 46.66 22.65 -9.22
CA GLU A 320 47.85 23.10 -8.48
C GLU A 320 47.64 22.95 -6.96
#